data_AF-A0A9E1GJZ5-F1
#
_entry.id   AF-A0A9E1GJZ5-F1
#
_cell.length_a   1.000
_cell.length_b   1.000
_cell.length_c   1.000
_cell.angle_alpha   90.00
_cell.angle_beta   90.00
_cell.angle_gamma   90.00
#
_symmetry.space_group_name_H-M   'P 1'
#
loop_
_entity.id
_entity.type
_entity.pdbx_description
1 polymer ?
#
loop_
_entity_poly.entity_id
_entity_poly.type
_entity_poly.pdbx_seq_one_letter_code
_entity_poly.pdbx_strand_id
1 'polypeptide(L)'
;MKKLAKLSPGRIFNFAGEKFVVMEQRDGAAFVLLAQSKESCPFNDKDDAENRNDYTRSTLKERIDKWVEALPRTSEEAAAILPFEVDLSCTDRSKSYGTITVKAAPLTLWQYGQFKELIPLNEDDWYWLVTPWACRWLRSPYTNYTNLVWLVYSNGYYSYYYASNSFGIRPALLLNSDLLVSLDDEVEDDCCGECDCCGGKGLPSLDGISTATLLEEIQRRAMRAGSVFMGEDGTDE
;
A
#
# COMPACT_ATOMS: atom_id res chain seq x y z
N MET A 1 7.73 -0.37 20.75
CA MET A 1 6.65 0.57 20.32
C MET A 1 7.22 1.95 20.10
N LYS A 2 6.81 2.66 19.03
CA LYS A 2 7.27 4.02 18.69
C LYS A 2 6.06 4.93 18.44
N LYS A 3 6.21 6.24 18.67
CA LYS A 3 5.19 7.22 18.30
C LYS A 3 5.04 7.30 16.79
N LEU A 4 3.81 7.33 16.29
CA LEU A 4 3.51 7.43 14.86
C LEU A 4 4.11 8.69 14.21
N ALA A 5 4.15 9.81 14.95
CA ALA A 5 4.78 11.07 14.53
C ALA A 5 6.29 10.96 14.21
N LYS A 6 6.96 9.88 14.65
CA LYS A 6 8.40 9.67 14.44
C LYS A 6 8.69 8.79 13.22
N LEU A 7 7.66 8.25 12.56
CA LEU A 7 7.85 7.42 11.37
C LEU A 7 7.96 8.28 10.12
N SER A 8 8.89 7.95 9.22
CA SER A 8 9.00 8.60 7.92
C SER A 8 7.90 8.11 6.96
N PRO A 9 7.47 8.96 6.00
CA PRO A 9 6.66 8.49 4.87
C PRO A 9 7.31 7.29 4.16
N GLY A 10 6.49 6.35 3.68
CA GLY A 10 6.91 5.06 3.12
C GLY A 10 7.20 3.98 4.17
N ARG A 11 7.30 4.31 5.47
CA ARG A 11 7.53 3.31 6.52
C ARG A 11 6.26 2.50 6.79
N ILE A 12 6.41 1.17 6.87
CA ILE A 12 5.35 0.25 7.27
C ILE A 12 5.35 0.08 8.80
N PHE A 13 4.17 0.04 9.41
CA PHE A 13 3.95 -0.19 10.83
C PHE A 13 2.68 -1.01 11.07
N ASN A 14 2.51 -1.53 12.29
CA ASN A 14 1.31 -2.23 12.69
C ASN A 14 0.40 -1.35 13.57
N PHE A 15 -0.89 -1.37 13.27
CA PHE A 15 -1.95 -0.77 14.07
C PHE A 15 -3.15 -1.72 14.11
N ALA A 16 -3.65 -2.00 15.31
CA ALA A 16 -4.81 -2.87 15.53
C ALA A 16 -4.72 -4.28 14.89
N GLY A 17 -3.50 -4.79 14.66
CA GLY A 17 -3.28 -6.09 13.99
C GLY A 17 -3.22 -6.03 12.46
N GLU A 18 -3.29 -4.82 11.89
CA GLU A 18 -3.17 -4.55 10.46
C GLU A 18 -1.89 -3.78 10.14
N LYS A 19 -1.33 -4.03 8.95
CA LYS A 19 -0.14 -3.31 8.46
C LYS A 19 -0.55 -2.09 7.66
N PHE A 20 0.03 -0.94 7.99
CA PHE A 20 -0.19 0.32 7.28
C PHE A 20 1.13 0.92 6.84
N VAL A 21 1.10 1.66 5.73
CA VAL A 21 2.20 2.52 5.28
C VAL A 21 1.89 3.97 5.60
N VAL A 22 2.89 4.71 6.10
CA VAL A 22 2.78 6.16 6.32
C VAL A 22 2.84 6.87 4.96
N MET A 23 1.81 7.64 4.63
CA MET A 23 1.75 8.39 3.37
C MET A 23 2.22 9.83 3.57
N GLU A 24 1.78 10.45 4.65
CA GLU A 24 2.05 11.84 4.97
C GLU A 24 1.94 12.07 6.47
N GLN A 25 2.84 12.88 7.04
CA GLN A 25 2.71 13.41 8.39
C GLN A 25 1.99 14.78 8.32
N ARG A 26 1.00 14.99 9.18
CA ARG A 26 0.23 16.23 9.32
C ARG A 26 0.33 16.76 10.74
N ASP A 27 -0.12 17.98 10.97
CA ASP A 27 -0.14 18.55 12.31
C ASP A 27 -1.11 17.76 13.22
N GLY A 28 -0.56 17.06 14.21
CA GLY A 28 -1.30 16.21 15.16
C GLY A 28 -1.84 14.88 14.58
N ALA A 29 -1.58 14.56 13.32
CA ALA A 29 -2.12 13.35 12.67
C ALA A 29 -1.19 12.78 11.60
N ALA A 30 -1.40 11.53 11.21
CA ALA A 30 -0.71 10.88 10.10
C ALA A 30 -1.74 10.28 9.13
N PHE A 31 -1.58 10.57 7.84
CA PHE A 31 -2.35 9.93 6.78
C PHE A 31 -1.66 8.62 6.38
N VAL A 32 -2.39 7.52 6.45
CA VAL A 32 -1.82 6.16 6.32
C VAL A 32 -2.70 5.30 5.42
N LEU A 33 -2.10 4.33 4.74
CA LEU A 33 -2.79 3.42 3.80
C LEU A 33 -2.63 1.97 4.25
N LEU A 34 -3.70 1.17 4.18
CA LEU A 34 -3.62 -0.27 4.40
C LEU A 34 -2.61 -0.90 3.44
N ALA A 35 -1.64 -1.66 3.96
CA ALA A 35 -0.51 -2.14 3.16
C ALA A 35 -0.93 -3.19 2.12
N GLN A 36 -1.87 -4.08 2.45
CA GLN A 36 -2.39 -5.12 1.54
C GLN A 36 -3.91 -5.21 1.67
N SER A 37 -4.59 -5.44 0.55
CA SER A 37 -6.02 -5.76 0.55
C SER A 37 -6.21 -7.19 1.08
N LYS A 38 -7.15 -7.40 2.00
CA LYS A 38 -7.45 -8.74 2.55
C LYS A 38 -8.74 -9.35 2.01
N GLU A 39 -9.60 -8.51 1.46
CA GLU A 39 -10.87 -8.92 0.88
C GLU A 39 -11.19 -8.03 -0.31
N SER A 40 -12.07 -8.55 -1.17
CA SER A 40 -12.53 -7.88 -2.38
C SER A 40 -14.05 -7.73 -2.35
N CYS A 41 -14.55 -6.65 -2.90
CA CYS A 41 -15.99 -6.51 -3.15
C CYS A 41 -16.26 -5.64 -4.39
N PRO A 42 -17.48 -5.71 -4.93
CA PRO A 42 -17.95 -4.72 -5.87
C PRO A 42 -17.87 -3.31 -5.30
N PHE A 43 -17.53 -2.34 -6.15
CA PHE A 43 -17.68 -0.94 -5.75
C PHE A 43 -19.14 -0.70 -5.36
N ASN A 44 -20.08 -1.10 -6.22
CA ASN A 44 -21.50 -1.04 -5.94
C ASN A 44 -22.25 -2.11 -6.77
N ASP A 45 -22.86 -3.09 -6.09
CA ASP A 45 -23.58 -4.23 -6.67
C ASP A 45 -25.11 -4.08 -6.62
N LYS A 46 -25.62 -2.93 -6.17
CA LYS A 46 -27.07 -2.71 -6.07
C LYS A 46 -27.72 -2.71 -7.46
N ASP A 47 -28.81 -3.46 -7.60
CA ASP A 47 -29.45 -3.77 -8.89
C ASP A 47 -29.98 -2.52 -9.64
N ASP A 48 -30.37 -1.46 -8.92
CA ASP A 48 -30.97 -0.21 -9.46
C ASP A 48 -30.12 1.05 -9.28
N ALA A 49 -28.79 0.92 -9.21
CA ALA A 49 -27.93 2.08 -8.97
C ALA A 49 -27.82 2.98 -10.22
N GLU A 50 -28.71 3.96 -10.37
CA GLU A 50 -28.33 5.21 -11.06
C GLU A 50 -27.06 5.73 -10.38
N ASN A 51 -26.03 6.03 -11.17
CA ASN A 51 -24.72 6.45 -10.67
C ASN A 51 -24.04 5.40 -9.79
N ARG A 52 -23.88 4.18 -10.33
CA ARG A 52 -23.21 3.08 -9.63
C ARG A 52 -21.78 3.41 -9.19
N ASN A 53 -21.16 4.43 -9.78
CA ASN A 53 -19.85 4.97 -9.38
C ASN A 53 -19.87 6.02 -8.24
N ASP A 54 -21.03 6.33 -7.66
CA ASP A 54 -21.16 7.20 -6.49
C ASP A 54 -20.77 6.44 -5.20
N TYR A 55 -19.63 6.83 -4.60
CA TYR A 55 -19.12 6.22 -3.37
C TYR A 55 -20.07 6.36 -2.19
N THR A 56 -20.84 7.45 -2.11
CA THR A 56 -21.67 7.77 -0.94
C THR A 56 -22.77 6.73 -0.68
N ARG A 57 -23.18 6.01 -1.74
CA ARG A 57 -24.24 4.99 -1.73
C ARG A 57 -23.71 3.59 -2.05
N SER A 58 -22.39 3.44 -2.09
CA SER A 58 -21.70 2.25 -2.60
C SER A 58 -21.63 1.10 -1.58
N THR A 59 -21.59 -0.12 -2.08
CA THR A 59 -21.37 -1.34 -1.28
C THR A 59 -19.97 -1.33 -0.66
N LEU A 60 -18.98 -0.81 -1.39
CA LEU A 60 -17.62 -0.62 -0.89
C LEU A 60 -17.58 0.28 0.35
N LYS A 61 -18.31 1.40 0.35
CA LYS A 61 -18.39 2.28 1.52
C LYS A 61 -18.97 1.56 2.73
N GLU A 62 -20.09 0.86 2.56
CA GLU A 62 -20.71 0.10 3.66
C GLU A 62 -19.76 -0.96 4.24
N ARG A 63 -18.96 -1.59 3.38
CA ARG A 63 -17.96 -2.57 3.79
C ARG A 63 -16.81 -1.93 4.56
N ILE A 64 -16.28 -0.81 4.06
CA ILE A 64 -15.20 -0.05 4.72
C ILE A 64 -15.67 0.54 6.05
N ASP A 65 -16.90 1.06 6.12
CA ASP A 65 -17.48 1.59 7.36
C ASP A 65 -17.58 0.49 8.44
N LYS A 66 -18.06 -0.71 8.07
CA LYS A 66 -18.10 -1.86 9.00
C LYS A 66 -16.70 -2.30 9.43
N TRP A 67 -15.76 -2.32 8.49
CA TRP A 67 -14.37 -2.69 8.77
C TRP A 67 -13.69 -1.70 9.73
N VAL A 68 -13.82 -0.39 9.50
CA VAL A 68 -13.16 0.61 10.37
C VAL A 68 -13.75 0.68 11.77
N GLU A 69 -15.05 0.38 11.93
CA GLU A 69 -15.66 0.27 13.26
C GLU A 69 -15.25 -1.02 14.01
N ALA A 70 -14.88 -2.08 13.28
CA ALA A 70 -14.39 -3.33 13.85
C ALA A 70 -12.85 -3.38 13.99
N LEU A 71 -12.12 -2.44 13.39
CA LEU A 71 -10.65 -2.42 13.37
C LEU A 71 -10.07 -2.23 14.78
N PRO A 72 -10.47 -1.24 15.60
CA PRO A 72 -9.89 -1.03 16.93
C PRO A 72 -10.18 -2.17 17.89
N ARG A 73 -9.19 -2.54 18.71
CA ARG A 73 -9.31 -3.53 19.78
C ARG A 73 -9.53 -2.88 21.14
N THR A 74 -9.21 -1.59 21.27
CA THR A 74 -9.40 -0.81 22.49
C THR A 74 -10.08 0.53 22.19
N SER A 75 -10.63 1.18 23.23
CA SER A 75 -11.25 2.49 23.09
C SER A 75 -10.24 3.58 22.72
N GLU A 76 -8.98 3.44 23.11
CA GLU A 76 -7.89 4.34 22.74
C GLU A 76 -7.54 4.21 21.26
N GLU A 77 -7.46 2.99 20.72
CA GLU A 77 -7.27 2.76 19.28
C GLU A 77 -8.47 3.35 18.49
N ALA A 78 -9.69 3.23 19.00
CA ALA A 78 -10.88 3.79 18.37
C ALA A 78 -10.88 5.33 18.36
N ALA A 79 -10.46 5.95 19.46
CA ALA A 79 -10.32 7.40 19.57
C ALA A 79 -9.17 7.97 18.72
N ALA A 80 -8.18 7.14 18.38
CA ALA A 80 -7.06 7.54 17.52
C ALA A 80 -7.44 7.62 16.04
N ILE A 81 -8.54 6.99 15.60
CA ILE A 81 -9.02 7.09 14.21
C ILE A 81 -9.82 8.37 14.05
N LEU A 82 -9.24 9.31 13.32
CA LEU A 82 -9.81 10.64 13.09
C LEU A 82 -10.60 10.66 11.77
N PRO A 83 -11.72 11.41 11.73
CA PRO A 83 -12.42 11.64 10.47
C PRO A 83 -11.59 12.56 9.55
N PHE A 84 -11.70 12.35 8.24
CA PHE A 84 -11.11 13.21 7.23
C PHE A 84 -12.04 13.40 6.05
N GLU A 85 -11.86 14.51 5.33
CA GLU A 85 -12.64 14.82 4.14
C GLU A 85 -12.03 14.13 2.89
N VAL A 86 -12.90 13.60 2.05
CA VAL A 86 -12.59 12.95 0.77
C VAL A 86 -13.30 13.70 -0.35
N ASP A 87 -12.54 14.12 -1.36
CA ASP A 87 -13.07 14.73 -2.58
C ASP A 87 -13.59 13.65 -3.54
N LEU A 88 -14.89 13.70 -3.85
CA LEU A 88 -15.57 12.77 -4.75
C LEU A 88 -15.79 13.36 -6.15
N SER A 89 -15.05 14.41 -6.49
CA SER A 89 -15.06 14.98 -7.84
C SER A 89 -14.75 13.92 -8.90
N CYS A 90 -15.31 14.10 -10.09
CA CYS A 90 -15.00 13.25 -11.23
C CYS A 90 -13.65 13.60 -11.87
N THR A 91 -13.17 12.75 -12.78
CA THR A 91 -11.89 12.95 -13.49
C THR A 91 -11.80 14.31 -14.20
N ASP A 92 -12.92 14.78 -14.73
CA ASP A 92 -13.07 16.09 -15.37
C ASP A 92 -13.12 17.27 -14.38
N ARG A 93 -12.92 16.99 -13.08
CA ARG A 93 -13.03 17.91 -11.93
C ARG A 93 -14.41 18.57 -11.79
N SER A 94 -15.44 17.99 -12.39
CA SER A 94 -16.82 18.37 -12.08
C SER A 94 -17.13 17.96 -10.64
N LYS A 95 -17.63 18.92 -9.84
CA LYS A 95 -17.94 18.72 -8.40
C LYS A 95 -19.29 18.03 -8.17
N SER A 96 -19.61 17.01 -8.95
CA SER A 96 -21.00 16.53 -9.04
C SER A 96 -21.43 15.69 -7.84
N TYR A 97 -20.52 14.95 -7.19
CA TYR A 97 -20.81 14.20 -5.95
C TYR A 97 -20.30 14.87 -4.67
N GLY A 98 -19.60 16.01 -4.78
CA GLY A 98 -19.17 16.82 -3.64
C GLY A 98 -18.02 16.20 -2.82
N THR A 99 -18.07 16.41 -1.51
CA THR A 99 -17.11 15.86 -0.54
C THR A 99 -17.85 15.01 0.50
N ILE A 100 -17.13 14.07 1.12
CA ILE A 100 -17.66 13.28 2.24
C ILE A 100 -16.64 13.25 3.38
N THR A 101 -17.13 13.31 4.62
CA THR A 101 -16.29 13.12 5.82
C THR A 101 -16.48 11.70 6.35
N VAL A 102 -15.39 10.94 6.43
CA VAL A 102 -15.38 9.52 6.87
C VAL A 102 -14.13 9.22 7.70
N LYS A 103 -14.15 8.11 8.44
CA LYS A 103 -12.97 7.58 9.15
C LYS A 103 -12.04 6.76 8.27
N ALA A 104 -12.57 6.19 7.18
CA ALA A 104 -11.83 5.37 6.23
C ALA A 104 -12.41 5.50 4.82
N ALA A 105 -11.55 5.56 3.81
CA ALA A 105 -11.93 5.51 2.41
C ALA A 105 -10.76 5.05 1.55
N PRO A 106 -11.00 4.45 0.37
CA PRO A 106 -9.93 4.27 -0.60
C PRO A 106 -9.32 5.62 -1.00
N LEU A 107 -8.09 5.58 -1.52
CA LEU A 107 -7.48 6.79 -2.05
C LEU A 107 -8.31 7.35 -3.22
N THR A 108 -8.26 8.67 -3.37
CA THR A 108 -8.62 9.30 -4.63
C THR A 108 -7.52 9.08 -5.68
N LEU A 109 -7.86 9.22 -6.95
CA LEU A 109 -6.89 9.16 -8.06
C LEU A 109 -5.76 10.17 -7.90
N TRP A 110 -6.06 11.36 -7.36
CA TRP A 110 -5.07 12.42 -7.13
C TRP A 110 -4.13 12.07 -5.96
N GLN A 111 -4.67 11.55 -4.85
CA GLN A 111 -3.85 11.06 -3.74
C GLN A 111 -2.98 9.88 -4.17
N TYR A 112 -3.53 8.95 -4.97
CA TYR A 112 -2.74 7.87 -5.55
C TYR A 112 -1.57 8.44 -6.37
N GLY A 113 -1.83 9.38 -7.28
CA GLY A 113 -0.79 10.04 -8.07
C GLY A 113 0.26 10.78 -7.23
N GLN A 114 -0.15 11.43 -6.14
CA GLN A 114 0.72 12.15 -5.20
C GLN A 114 1.65 11.21 -4.43
N PHE A 115 1.16 10.03 -4.04
CA PHE A 115 1.89 9.14 -3.13
C PHE A 115 2.39 7.85 -3.78
N LYS A 116 2.26 7.69 -5.10
CA LYS A 116 2.57 6.44 -5.83
C LYS A 116 3.96 5.85 -5.53
N GLU A 117 4.94 6.67 -5.19
CA GLU A 117 6.32 6.25 -4.86
C GLU A 117 6.44 5.62 -3.46
N LEU A 118 5.44 5.86 -2.59
CA LEU A 118 5.39 5.34 -1.22
C LEU A 118 4.49 4.11 -1.09
N ILE A 119 3.60 3.86 -2.05
CA ILE A 119 2.60 2.80 -1.98
C ILE A 119 3.26 1.44 -2.27
N PRO A 120 3.29 0.49 -1.32
CA PRO A 120 3.77 -0.85 -1.61
C PRO A 120 2.84 -1.55 -2.59
N LEU A 121 3.38 -2.46 -3.40
CA LEU A 121 2.61 -3.28 -4.34
C LEU A 121 1.50 -4.03 -3.58
N ASN A 122 0.32 -4.12 -4.19
CA ASN A 122 -0.76 -4.98 -3.69
C ASN A 122 -0.58 -6.34 -4.36
N GLU A 123 0.00 -7.31 -3.65
CA GLU A 123 0.59 -8.50 -4.27
C GLU A 123 -0.47 -9.38 -4.95
N ASP A 124 -1.64 -9.51 -4.34
CA ASP A 124 -2.64 -10.53 -4.72
C ASP A 124 -3.92 -9.96 -5.34
N ASP A 125 -4.05 -8.64 -5.52
CA ASP A 125 -5.29 -8.07 -6.06
C ASP A 125 -5.10 -6.70 -6.74
N TRP A 126 -6.10 -6.30 -7.52
CA TRP A 126 -6.33 -4.91 -7.87
C TRP A 126 -7.10 -4.25 -6.73
N TYR A 127 -7.10 -2.92 -6.62
CA TYR A 127 -7.86 -2.26 -5.57
C TYR A 127 -8.55 -1.00 -6.08
N TRP A 128 -9.73 -0.76 -5.52
CA TRP A 128 -10.55 0.38 -5.88
C TRP A 128 -9.91 1.70 -5.46
N LEU A 129 -10.10 2.72 -6.29
CA LEU A 129 -10.01 4.12 -5.87
C LEU A 129 -11.43 4.66 -5.68
N VAL A 130 -11.56 5.73 -4.89
CA VAL A 130 -12.87 6.35 -4.65
C VAL A 130 -13.35 7.20 -5.83
N THR A 131 -12.45 7.51 -6.77
CA THR A 131 -12.71 8.46 -7.86
C THR A 131 -13.62 7.87 -8.94
N PRO A 132 -14.79 8.47 -9.20
CA PRO A 132 -15.61 8.13 -10.36
C PRO A 132 -14.95 8.57 -11.67
N TRP A 133 -15.06 7.75 -12.72
CA TRP A 133 -14.56 8.13 -14.04
C TRP A 133 -15.27 9.39 -14.57
N ALA A 134 -16.61 9.37 -14.56
CA ALA A 134 -17.46 10.48 -14.99
C ALA A 134 -18.74 10.56 -14.16
N CYS A 135 -19.29 11.76 -14.09
CA CYS A 135 -20.48 12.07 -13.32
C CYS A 135 -21.64 12.30 -14.28
N ARG A 136 -22.89 12.10 -13.83
CA ARG A 136 -24.06 12.39 -14.67
C ARG A 136 -24.06 13.87 -15.05
N TRP A 137 -24.00 14.14 -16.35
CA TRP A 137 -24.06 15.51 -16.85
C TRP A 137 -25.49 15.85 -17.29
N LEU A 138 -26.18 16.73 -16.56
CA LEU A 138 -27.56 17.13 -16.87
C LEU A 138 -27.72 17.75 -18.27
N ARG A 139 -26.64 18.26 -18.87
CA ARG A 139 -26.65 18.81 -20.24
C ARG A 139 -26.28 17.81 -21.33
N SER A 140 -25.95 16.57 -20.99
CA SER A 140 -25.77 15.46 -21.94
C SER A 140 -26.32 14.17 -21.34
N PRO A 141 -27.65 13.97 -21.42
CA PRO A 141 -28.33 12.85 -20.76
C PRO A 141 -27.93 11.46 -21.29
N TYR A 142 -27.16 11.39 -22.38
CA TYR A 142 -26.66 10.15 -22.98
C TYR A 142 -25.23 9.77 -22.54
N THR A 143 -24.60 10.52 -21.65
CA THR A 143 -23.28 10.18 -21.12
C THR A 143 -23.39 8.98 -20.16
N ASN A 144 -23.15 7.78 -20.69
CA ASN A 144 -23.37 6.48 -20.03
C ASN A 144 -22.19 5.96 -19.20
N TYR A 145 -21.39 6.84 -18.58
CA TYR A 145 -20.16 6.45 -17.88
C TYR A 145 -20.23 6.55 -16.35
N THR A 146 -21.44 6.68 -15.80
CA THR A 146 -21.69 6.74 -14.35
C THR A 146 -21.63 5.36 -13.66
N ASN A 147 -21.19 4.34 -14.41
CA ASN A 147 -20.94 2.98 -13.91
C ASN A 147 -19.45 2.65 -13.82
N LEU A 148 -18.55 3.58 -14.19
CA LEU A 148 -17.11 3.36 -14.22
C LEU A 148 -16.43 4.07 -13.05
N VAL A 149 -15.51 3.34 -12.40
CA VAL A 149 -14.72 3.80 -11.26
C VAL A 149 -13.25 3.49 -11.53
N TRP A 150 -12.36 4.35 -11.06
CA TRP A 150 -10.92 4.12 -11.12
C TRP A 150 -10.44 3.05 -10.13
N LEU A 151 -9.40 2.33 -10.52
CA LEU A 151 -8.75 1.32 -9.71
C LEU A 151 -7.26 1.25 -10.05
N VAL A 152 -6.49 0.56 -9.21
CA VAL A 152 -5.06 0.30 -9.42
C VAL A 152 -4.83 -1.20 -9.52
N TYR A 153 -4.10 -1.62 -10.55
CA TYR A 153 -3.66 -3.00 -10.77
C TYR A 153 -2.52 -3.37 -9.82
N SER A 154 -2.28 -4.67 -9.65
CA SER A 154 -1.19 -5.20 -8.81
C SER A 154 0.19 -4.71 -9.24
N ASN A 155 0.37 -4.39 -10.54
CA ASN A 155 1.60 -3.82 -11.08
C ASN A 155 1.71 -2.29 -10.98
N GLY A 156 0.79 -1.62 -10.27
CA GLY A 156 0.78 -0.17 -10.10
C GLY A 156 0.28 0.62 -11.32
N TYR A 157 -0.16 -0.03 -12.40
CA TYR A 157 -0.91 0.68 -13.45
C TYR A 157 -2.32 1.01 -12.94
N TYR A 158 -2.87 2.17 -13.31
CA TYR A 158 -4.23 2.55 -12.93
C TYR A 158 -5.13 2.62 -14.16
N SER A 159 -6.37 2.16 -14.00
CA SER A 159 -7.38 2.08 -15.07
C SER A 159 -8.77 2.28 -14.48
N TYR A 160 -9.79 2.32 -15.33
CA TYR A 160 -11.18 2.31 -14.89
C TYR A 160 -11.86 0.99 -15.23
N TYR A 161 -12.84 0.60 -14.43
CA TYR A 161 -13.62 -0.61 -14.65
C TYR A 161 -15.05 -0.45 -14.14
N TYR A 162 -15.94 -1.39 -14.50
CA TYR A 162 -17.32 -1.34 -14.05
C TYR A 162 -17.42 -1.54 -12.53
N ALA A 163 -18.20 -0.65 -11.88
CA ALA A 163 -18.43 -0.63 -10.45
C ALA A 163 -19.04 -1.94 -9.89
N SER A 164 -19.66 -2.77 -10.74
CA SER A 164 -20.23 -4.06 -10.36
C SER A 164 -19.20 -5.19 -10.23
N ASN A 165 -17.96 -4.98 -10.68
CA ASN A 165 -16.91 -6.02 -10.60
C ASN A 165 -16.22 -6.02 -9.24
N SER A 166 -15.70 -7.16 -8.80
CA SER A 166 -15.08 -7.28 -7.47
C SER A 166 -13.58 -7.01 -7.52
N PHE A 167 -13.08 -6.10 -6.68
CA PHE A 167 -11.66 -5.82 -6.47
C PHE A 167 -11.36 -5.51 -5.00
N GLY A 168 -10.08 -5.50 -4.67
CA GLY A 168 -9.54 -5.34 -3.33
C GLY A 168 -9.95 -4.05 -2.63
N ILE A 169 -10.14 -4.17 -1.32
CA ILE A 169 -10.49 -3.09 -0.41
C ILE A 169 -9.22 -2.61 0.28
N ARG A 170 -8.79 -1.38 -0.05
CA ARG A 170 -7.55 -0.79 0.45
C ARG A 170 -7.77 0.65 0.98
N PRO A 171 -8.38 0.79 2.17
CA PRO A 171 -8.70 2.09 2.73
C PRO A 171 -7.46 2.79 3.28
N ALA A 172 -7.49 4.12 3.21
CA ALA A 172 -6.65 5.03 3.96
C ALA A 172 -7.37 5.51 5.23
N LEU A 173 -6.58 5.87 6.23
CA LEU A 173 -7.01 6.39 7.52
C LEU A 173 -6.27 7.68 7.84
N LEU A 174 -6.87 8.49 8.71
CA LEU A 174 -6.18 9.56 9.42
C LEU A 174 -6.06 9.14 10.89
N LEU A 175 -4.83 8.95 11.37
CA LEU A 175 -4.57 8.52 12.74
C LEU A 175 -3.97 9.65 13.56
N ASN A 176 -4.29 9.74 14.85
CA ASN A 176 -3.60 10.65 15.77
C ASN A 176 -2.10 10.32 15.81
N SER A 177 -1.24 11.33 15.59
CA SER A 177 0.21 11.12 15.48
C SER A 177 0.90 10.74 16.81
N ASP A 178 0.25 10.99 17.95
CA ASP A 178 0.76 10.57 19.27
C ASP A 178 0.53 9.08 19.58
N LEU A 179 -0.22 8.38 18.73
CA LEU A 179 -0.47 6.95 18.85
C LEU A 179 0.85 6.15 18.90
N LEU A 180 0.92 5.18 19.82
CA LEU A 180 2.01 4.22 19.89
C LEU A 180 1.74 3.03 18.97
N VAL A 181 2.70 2.74 18.09
CA VAL A 181 2.61 1.67 17.09
C VAL A 181 3.82 0.74 17.19
N SER A 182 3.70 -0.48 16.66
CA SER A 182 4.83 -1.42 16.54
C SER A 182 5.37 -1.47 15.11
N LEU A 183 6.65 -1.79 14.96
CA LEU A 183 7.30 -2.02 13.68
C LEU A 183 7.65 -3.51 13.60
N ASP A 184 7.56 -4.10 12.40
CA ASP A 184 7.98 -5.49 12.19
C ASP A 184 9.52 -5.64 12.20
N ASP A 185 10.27 -4.58 11.82
CA ASP A 185 11.73 -4.62 11.73
C ASP A 185 12.41 -4.10 13.00
N GLU A 186 12.10 -4.65 14.17
CA GLU A 186 13.01 -4.49 15.32
C GLU A 186 14.23 -5.42 15.13
N VAL A 187 15.07 -5.12 14.13
CA VAL A 187 16.51 -5.20 14.37
C VAL A 187 16.80 -3.92 15.13
N GLU A 188 16.89 -4.03 16.44
CA GLU A 188 17.54 -3.00 17.23
C GLU A 188 18.97 -2.88 16.67
N ASP A 189 19.22 -1.88 15.82
CA ASP A 189 20.55 -1.28 15.74
C ASP A 189 20.77 -0.55 17.07
N ASP A 190 20.87 -1.34 18.15
CA ASP A 190 21.53 -0.95 19.38
C ASP A 190 23.02 -1.01 19.03
N CYS A 191 23.44 -0.04 18.21
CA CYS A 191 24.83 0.35 18.11
C CYS A 191 25.22 0.78 19.52
N CYS A 192 25.67 -0.19 20.32
CA CYS A 192 26.44 0.03 21.52
C CYS A 192 27.66 0.87 21.11
N GLY A 193 27.49 2.18 21.18
CA GLY A 193 28.61 3.11 21.20
C GLY A 193 29.47 2.69 22.39
N GLU A 194 30.64 2.14 22.08
CA GLU A 194 31.67 1.68 23.01
C GLU A 194 31.40 0.31 23.66
N CYS A 195 31.51 -0.77 22.87
CA CYS A 195 32.09 -2.00 23.43
C CYS A 195 33.13 -2.62 22.48
N ASP A 196 34.36 -2.78 22.98
CA ASP A 196 35.48 -3.45 22.30
C ASP A 196 35.34 -4.99 22.28
N CYS A 197 34.13 -5.54 22.42
CA CYS A 197 33.92 -6.96 22.73
C CYS A 197 33.18 -7.77 21.65
N CYS A 198 32.70 -7.16 20.57
CA CYS A 198 32.01 -7.89 19.50
C CYS A 198 32.94 -8.09 18.29
N GLY A 199 33.54 -9.28 18.21
CA GLY A 199 34.24 -9.80 17.02
C GLY A 199 33.30 -10.11 15.85
N GLY A 200 32.48 -9.13 15.44
CA GLY A 200 31.70 -9.19 14.22
C GLY A 200 32.65 -9.06 13.03
N LYS A 201 32.71 -10.09 12.18
CA LYS A 201 33.30 -9.95 10.84
C LYS A 201 32.42 -8.95 10.09
N GLY A 202 32.78 -7.68 10.16
CA GLY A 202 32.21 -6.65 9.30
C GLY A 202 32.28 -7.10 7.85
N LEU A 203 31.26 -6.72 7.08
CA LEU A 203 31.27 -6.86 5.65
C LEU A 203 32.59 -6.25 5.14
N PRO A 204 33.45 -6.99 4.40
CA PRO A 204 34.73 -6.47 3.97
C PRO A 204 34.48 -5.23 3.12
N SER A 205 35.13 -4.12 3.47
CA SER A 205 35.10 -2.91 2.65
C SER A 205 35.56 -3.25 1.24
N LEU A 206 34.75 -2.87 0.26
CA LEU A 206 35.06 -3.03 -1.16
C LEU A 206 35.82 -1.83 -1.72
N ASP A 207 36.18 -0.85 -0.87
CA ASP A 207 36.94 0.32 -1.30
C ASP A 207 38.33 -0.11 -1.77
N GLY A 208 38.57 0.07 -3.07
CA GLY A 208 39.84 -0.28 -3.73
C GLY A 208 39.84 -1.62 -4.48
N ILE A 209 38.74 -2.38 -4.49
CA ILE A 209 38.64 -3.59 -5.31
C ILE A 209 38.28 -3.21 -6.74
N SER A 210 39.20 -3.43 -7.68
CA SER A 210 38.93 -3.22 -9.09
C SER A 210 38.01 -4.32 -9.65
N THR A 211 37.19 -3.98 -10.65
CA THR A 211 36.34 -4.94 -11.36
C THR A 211 37.15 -6.09 -12.00
N ALA A 212 38.40 -5.83 -12.39
CA ALA A 212 39.32 -6.85 -12.91
C ALA A 212 39.66 -7.91 -11.85
N THR A 213 39.96 -7.48 -10.62
CA THR A 213 40.28 -8.38 -9.50
C THR A 213 39.09 -9.28 -9.14
N LEU A 214 37.87 -8.75 -9.21
CA LEU A 214 36.64 -9.53 -9.02
C LEU A 214 36.43 -10.57 -10.13
N LEU A 215 36.69 -10.21 -11.39
CA LEU A 215 36.56 -11.09 -12.54
C LEU A 215 37.56 -12.25 -12.49
N GLU A 216 38.82 -11.99 -12.15
CA GLU A 216 39.84 -13.03 -11.95
C GLU A 216 39.45 -13.99 -10.82
N GLU A 217 38.90 -13.47 -9.72
CA GLU A 217 38.47 -14.28 -8.59
C GLU A 217 37.30 -15.20 -8.93
N ILE A 218 36.33 -14.69 -9.69
CA ILE A 218 35.19 -15.47 -10.18
C ILE A 218 35.65 -16.56 -11.15
N GLN A 219 36.52 -16.23 -12.10
CA GLN A 219 37.08 -17.21 -13.04
C GLN A 219 37.88 -18.31 -12.34
N ARG A 220 38.69 -17.94 -11.35
CA ARG A 220 39.47 -18.89 -10.54
C ARG A 220 38.55 -19.86 -9.78
N ARG A 221 37.44 -19.38 -9.22
CA ARG A 221 36.46 -20.24 -8.54
C ARG A 221 35.66 -21.12 -9.49
N ALA A 222 35.30 -20.59 -10.67
CA ALA A 222 34.65 -21.36 -11.71
C ALA A 222 35.53 -22.52 -12.21
N MET A 223 36.84 -22.30 -12.39
CA MET A 223 37.78 -23.37 -12.75
C MET A 223 37.93 -24.44 -11.66
N ARG A 224 37.92 -24.04 -10.38
CA ARG A 224 37.93 -25.02 -9.25
C ARG A 224 36.65 -25.83 -9.15
N ALA A 225 35.51 -25.26 -9.53
CA ALA A 225 34.23 -25.97 -9.55
C ALA A 225 34.11 -26.90 -10.77
N GLY A 226 34.72 -26.53 -11.90
CA GLY A 226 34.70 -27.32 -13.14
C GLY A 226 35.56 -28.60 -13.13
N SER A 227 36.50 -28.77 -12.20
CA SER A 227 37.32 -29.99 -12.11
C SER A 227 36.67 -31.14 -11.33
N VAL A 228 35.43 -30.98 -10.87
CA VAL A 228 34.69 -31.98 -10.07
C VAL A 228 33.79 -32.88 -10.94
N PHE A 229 33.70 -32.64 -12.26
CA PHE A 229 32.79 -33.32 -13.20
C PHE A 229 33.48 -34.10 -14.32
N MET A 230 34.69 -34.63 -14.10
CA MET A 230 35.26 -35.67 -14.96
C MET A 230 35.90 -36.76 -14.11
N GLY A 231 35.11 -37.78 -13.79
CA GLY A 231 35.56 -39.02 -13.17
C GLY A 231 34.44 -40.04 -13.22
N GLU A 232 34.75 -41.18 -13.86
CA GLU A 232 33.98 -42.43 -13.89
C GLU A 232 32.90 -42.58 -14.98
N ASP A 233 33.34 -42.79 -16.23
CA ASP A 233 32.62 -43.70 -17.13
C ASP A 233 33.05 -45.13 -16.82
N GLY A 234 32.05 -45.94 -16.45
CA GLY A 234 32.17 -47.33 -16.04
C GLY A 234 32.44 -48.29 -17.19
N THR A 235 32.98 -49.44 -16.78
CA THR A 235 33.32 -50.64 -17.53
C THR A 235 32.10 -51.37 -18.11
N ASP A 236 32.17 -51.74 -19.39
CA ASP A 236 31.35 -52.78 -20.01
C ASP A 236 32.09 -54.14 -19.94
N GLU A 237 31.49 -55.13 -19.27
CA GLU A 237 31.52 -56.57 -19.62
C GLU A 237 30.17 -57.21 -19.24
#